data_AF-A0A9P1BLY8-F1
#
_entry.id   AF-A0A9P1BLY8-F1
#
_cell.length_a   1.000
_cell.length_b   1.000
_cell.length_c   1.000
_cell.angle_alpha   90.00
_cell.angle_beta   90.00
_cell.angle_gamma   90.00
#
_symmetry.space_group_name_H-M   'P 1'
#
loop_
_entity.id
_entity.type
_entity.pdbx_description
1 polymer ?
#
loop_
_entity_poly.entity_id
_entity_poly.type
_entity_poly.pdbx_seq_one_letter_code
_entity_poly.pdbx_strand_id
1 'polypeptide(L)'
;MAMFVFPCVSLLLSLAASYPSSMQCDFACMANYGPGASFGYMGIANVGATSGATCAIATDVPTEGFTGGSSYTITVTSTTALGQKLTCSSGDIGGSTEVNTGSKVTSQTYTWTAPSCDSSSSASFRALCGAGGSIDEMWYAEEVSLSCAATTTSTSTSSDTIPGTSTVTGTITGTSTPVTGTITGTSTVTATITVPENAAGIAVYAKGAKTLFLYSLGMAIYSWLF
;
A
#
# COMPACT_ATOMS: atom_id res chain seq x y z
N MET A 1 40.91 -53.92 38.44
CA MET A 1 40.15 -53.71 37.19
C MET A 1 39.41 -52.39 37.33
N ALA A 2 39.85 -51.36 36.63
CA ALA A 2 39.25 -50.03 36.68
C ALA A 2 38.15 -49.95 35.60
N MET A 3 36.90 -49.83 36.04
CA MET A 3 35.73 -49.73 35.18
C MET A 3 35.52 -48.26 34.83
N PHE A 4 35.96 -47.88 33.64
CA PHE A 4 35.73 -46.52 33.09
C PHE A 4 34.26 -46.41 32.68
N VAL A 5 33.50 -45.63 33.43
CA VAL A 5 32.13 -45.23 33.11
C VAL A 5 32.22 -44.14 32.04
N PHE A 6 31.80 -44.47 30.82
CA PHE A 6 31.62 -43.51 29.73
C PHE A 6 30.43 -42.60 30.07
N PRO A 7 30.60 -41.27 30.19
CA PRO A 7 29.46 -40.38 30.29
C PRO A 7 28.73 -40.42 28.95
N CYS A 8 27.50 -40.93 28.99
CA CYS A 8 26.52 -40.76 27.93
C CYS A 8 26.33 -39.26 27.73
N VAL A 9 27.00 -38.69 26.73
CA VAL A 9 26.74 -37.35 26.24
C VAL A 9 25.33 -37.39 25.69
N SER A 10 24.36 -37.06 26.53
CA SER A 10 23.02 -36.69 26.11
C SER A 10 23.16 -35.50 25.19
N LEU A 11 23.29 -35.78 23.91
CA LEU A 11 23.13 -34.83 22.82
C LEU A 11 21.73 -34.27 23.01
N LEU A 12 21.64 -33.14 23.69
CA LEU A 12 20.48 -32.27 23.67
C LEU A 12 20.33 -31.86 22.21
N LEU A 13 19.67 -32.69 21.41
CA LEU A 13 19.07 -32.25 20.17
C LEU A 13 18.04 -31.21 20.59
N SER A 14 18.51 -29.97 20.68
CA SER A 14 17.67 -28.79 20.63
C SER A 14 16.72 -29.06 19.47
N LEU A 15 15.45 -29.30 19.78
CA LEU A 15 14.36 -29.19 18.83
C LEU A 15 14.39 -27.73 18.37
N ALA A 16 15.29 -27.42 17.43
CA ALA A 16 15.31 -26.17 16.73
C ALA A 16 14.02 -26.18 15.94
N ALA A 17 12.96 -25.67 16.55
CA ALA A 17 11.72 -25.40 15.84
C ALA A 17 12.12 -24.46 14.72
N SER A 18 12.09 -24.97 13.49
CA SER A 18 12.47 -24.19 12.31
C SER A 18 11.49 -23.04 12.20
N TYR A 19 11.98 -21.86 12.53
CA TYR A 19 11.26 -20.61 12.35
C TYR A 19 11.96 -19.80 11.27
N PRO A 20 11.22 -19.36 10.25
CA PRO A 20 11.71 -18.37 9.31
C PRO A 20 12.30 -17.11 9.97
N SER A 21 11.90 -16.79 11.20
CA SER A 21 12.47 -15.68 11.99
C SER A 21 13.96 -15.84 12.33
N SER A 22 14.51 -17.05 12.28
CA SER A 22 15.95 -17.27 12.42
C SER A 22 16.76 -16.76 11.22
N MET A 23 16.09 -16.45 10.10
CA MET A 23 16.71 -15.91 8.90
C MET A 23 16.69 -14.38 8.91
N GLN A 24 17.88 -13.78 8.88
CA GLN A 24 18.06 -12.37 8.55
C GLN A 24 18.14 -12.25 7.03
N CYS A 25 17.00 -12.00 6.40
CA CYS A 25 16.87 -11.98 4.96
C CYS A 25 15.80 -10.97 4.59
N ASP A 26 16.23 -9.82 4.07
CA ASP A 26 15.37 -8.75 3.61
C ASP A 26 14.68 -9.10 2.28
N PHE A 27 13.91 -8.16 1.74
CA PHE A 27 13.18 -8.35 0.48
C PHE A 27 14.10 -8.75 -0.70
N ALA A 28 15.29 -8.15 -0.79
CA ALA A 28 16.24 -8.43 -1.86
C ALA A 28 16.83 -9.83 -1.71
N CYS A 29 17.23 -10.20 -0.49
CA CYS A 29 17.68 -11.55 -0.17
C CYS A 29 16.60 -12.61 -0.46
N MET A 30 15.33 -12.31 -0.17
CA MET A 30 14.20 -13.23 -0.40
C MET A 30 13.98 -13.58 -1.89
N ALA A 31 14.53 -12.79 -2.82
CA ALA A 31 14.48 -13.10 -4.25
C ALA A 31 15.09 -14.47 -4.60
N ASN A 32 16.06 -14.91 -3.80
CA ASN A 32 16.86 -16.10 -4.09
C ASN A 32 16.17 -17.42 -3.69
N TYR A 33 15.04 -17.36 -2.98
CA TYR A 33 14.35 -18.54 -2.41
C TYR A 33 13.08 -18.91 -3.18
N GLY A 34 13.08 -18.75 -4.50
CA GLY A 34 11.99 -19.22 -5.35
C GLY A 34 11.80 -20.75 -5.29
N PRO A 35 10.71 -21.28 -5.87
CA PRO A 35 10.43 -22.71 -5.87
C PRO A 35 11.61 -23.56 -6.36
N GLY A 36 11.99 -24.59 -5.59
CA GLY A 36 13.11 -25.47 -5.90
C GLY A 36 14.52 -24.91 -5.59
N ALA A 37 14.63 -23.66 -5.13
CA ALA A 37 15.92 -23.09 -4.76
C ALA A 37 16.52 -23.78 -3.52
N SER A 38 17.86 -23.82 -3.43
CA SER A 38 18.54 -24.27 -2.23
C SER A 38 18.22 -23.33 -1.07
N PHE A 39 17.74 -23.89 0.03
CA PHE A 39 17.42 -23.14 1.24
C PHE A 39 18.55 -23.21 2.25
N GLY A 40 18.93 -24.41 2.70
CA GLY A 40 20.11 -24.65 3.52
C GLY A 40 20.01 -24.22 4.99
N TYR A 41 18.88 -23.66 5.42
CA TYR A 41 18.62 -23.31 6.81
C TYR A 41 17.72 -24.34 7.49
N MET A 42 17.92 -24.50 8.79
CA MET A 42 17.04 -25.31 9.65
C MET A 42 16.92 -26.78 9.24
N GLY A 43 17.93 -27.34 8.56
CA GLY A 43 17.93 -28.72 8.07
C GLY A 43 17.22 -28.91 6.73
N ILE A 44 16.51 -27.89 6.23
CA ILE A 44 15.73 -27.97 5.00
C ILE A 44 16.64 -27.69 3.80
N ALA A 45 16.78 -28.67 2.91
CA ALA A 45 17.68 -28.57 1.76
C ALA A 45 17.18 -27.55 0.72
N ASN A 46 15.91 -27.62 0.34
CA ASN A 46 15.34 -26.82 -0.75
C ASN A 46 13.99 -26.22 -0.38
N VAL A 47 13.65 -25.11 -1.03
CA VAL A 47 12.28 -24.60 -1.08
C VAL A 47 11.44 -25.54 -1.93
N GLY A 48 10.21 -25.81 -1.49
CA GLY A 48 9.24 -26.66 -2.16
C GLY A 48 9.06 -26.26 -3.63
N ALA A 49 8.78 -27.25 -4.47
CA ALA A 49 8.76 -27.09 -5.92
C ALA A 49 7.59 -26.25 -6.46
N THR A 50 6.61 -25.90 -5.61
CA THR A 50 5.42 -25.15 -6.00
C THR A 50 5.16 -23.99 -5.05
N SER A 51 4.93 -22.80 -5.60
CA SER A 51 4.15 -21.74 -4.93
C SER A 51 2.66 -22.13 -4.96
N GLY A 52 1.90 -21.78 -3.92
CA GLY A 52 0.48 -22.17 -3.86
C GLY A 52 -0.14 -22.03 -2.48
N ALA A 53 -1.21 -22.78 -2.21
CA ALA A 53 -2.00 -22.67 -0.98
C ALA A 53 -1.20 -22.94 0.33
N THR A 54 -0.01 -23.55 0.23
CA THR A 54 0.85 -23.81 1.39
C THR A 54 1.60 -22.56 1.87
N CYS A 55 1.75 -21.54 1.02
CA CYS A 55 2.18 -20.21 1.40
C CYS A 55 1.64 -19.19 0.39
N ALA A 56 0.65 -18.40 0.78
CA ALA A 56 0.00 -17.45 -0.10
C ALA A 56 -0.14 -16.07 0.56
N ILE A 57 0.05 -15.02 -0.23
CA ILE A 57 -0.16 -13.63 0.19
C ILE A 57 -1.49 -13.16 -0.40
N ALA A 58 -2.32 -12.55 0.43
CA ALA A 58 -3.51 -11.81 0.03
C ALA A 58 -3.42 -10.38 0.56
N THR A 59 -4.11 -9.46 -0.11
CA THR A 59 -4.16 -8.05 0.29
C THR A 59 -5.55 -7.46 0.05
N ASP A 60 -5.93 -6.46 0.84
CA ASP A 60 -7.11 -5.63 0.64
C ASP A 60 -6.83 -4.35 -0.19
N VAL A 61 -5.61 -4.21 -0.74
CA VAL A 61 -5.29 -3.10 -1.65
C VAL A 61 -6.22 -3.17 -2.87
N PRO A 62 -6.94 -2.07 -3.19
CA PRO A 62 -7.83 -2.03 -4.35
C PRO A 62 -7.10 -2.34 -5.65
N THR A 63 -7.84 -2.86 -6.63
CA THR A 63 -7.32 -3.18 -7.96
C THR A 63 -6.77 -1.95 -8.70
N GLU A 64 -7.25 -0.77 -8.36
CA GLU A 64 -6.79 0.51 -8.89
C GLU A 64 -5.38 0.87 -8.37
N GLY A 65 -4.95 0.26 -7.27
CA GLY A 65 -3.66 0.51 -6.63
C GLY A 65 -3.79 1.08 -5.21
N PHE A 66 -2.64 1.29 -4.58
CA PHE A 66 -2.58 1.87 -3.23
C PHE A 66 -2.53 3.40 -3.27
N THR A 67 -3.01 4.03 -2.20
CA THR A 67 -2.83 5.47 -1.92
C THR A 67 -1.72 5.65 -0.91
N GLY A 68 -0.81 6.59 -1.15
CA GLY A 68 0.36 6.76 -0.29
C GLY A 68 0.01 7.13 1.14
N GLY A 69 0.73 6.54 2.10
CA GLY A 69 0.48 6.71 3.53
C GLY A 69 -0.80 6.05 4.06
N SER A 70 -1.60 5.42 3.19
CA SER A 70 -2.77 4.65 3.63
C SER A 70 -2.33 3.30 4.19
N SER A 71 -3.10 2.80 5.15
CA SER A 71 -2.89 1.48 5.74
C SER A 71 -3.79 0.44 5.08
N TYR A 72 -3.20 -0.72 4.78
CA TYR A 72 -3.82 -1.87 4.16
C TYR A 72 -3.51 -3.13 4.96
N THR A 73 -4.32 -4.15 4.73
CA THR A 73 -4.17 -5.49 5.30
C THR A 73 -3.42 -6.37 4.34
N ILE A 74 -2.31 -6.96 4.80
CA ILE A 74 -1.62 -8.07 4.13
C ILE A 74 -1.84 -9.33 4.95
N THR A 75 -2.34 -10.39 4.34
CA THR A 75 -2.60 -11.67 5.00
C THR A 75 -1.73 -12.76 4.37
N VAL A 76 -0.93 -13.44 5.20
CA VAL A 76 -0.18 -14.63 4.78
C VAL A 76 -0.92 -15.87 5.27
N THR A 77 -1.22 -16.78 4.36
CA THR A 77 -1.98 -18.00 4.64
C THR A 77 -1.23 -19.26 4.23
N SER A 78 -1.58 -20.36 4.89
CA SER A 78 -1.02 -21.69 4.67
C SER A 78 -2.05 -22.75 5.06
N THR A 79 -2.07 -23.88 4.37
CA THR A 79 -2.99 -25.00 4.65
C THR A 79 -2.72 -25.73 5.97
N THR A 80 -1.49 -25.62 6.48
CA THR A 80 -1.04 -26.20 7.75
C THR A 80 -0.40 -25.10 8.59
N ALA A 81 -0.40 -25.24 9.93
CA ALA A 81 0.23 -24.24 10.80
C ALA A 81 1.76 -24.20 10.59
N LEU A 82 2.27 -23.10 10.03
CA LEU A 82 3.68 -22.88 9.71
C LEU A 82 4.19 -21.58 10.32
N GLY A 83 5.50 -21.49 10.51
CA GLY A 83 6.12 -20.18 10.76
C GLY A 83 6.10 -19.38 9.46
N GLN A 84 5.87 -18.07 9.54
CA GLN A 84 5.72 -17.20 8.38
C GLN A 84 6.68 -16.02 8.51
N LYS A 85 7.36 -15.66 7.41
CA LYS A 85 8.14 -14.44 7.24
C LYS A 85 7.57 -13.67 6.06
N LEU A 86 7.32 -12.39 6.24
CA LEU A 86 6.83 -11.47 5.21
C LEU A 86 7.80 -10.31 5.08
N THR A 87 8.11 -9.93 3.85
CA THR A 87 8.89 -8.73 3.53
C THR A 87 8.17 -7.87 2.51
N CYS A 88 8.44 -6.57 2.52
CA CYS A 88 8.03 -5.64 1.49
C CYS A 88 9.22 -4.92 0.86
N SER A 89 9.11 -4.57 -0.42
CA SER A 89 10.13 -3.77 -1.12
C SER A 89 10.13 -2.29 -0.71
N SER A 90 8.99 -1.81 -0.20
CA SER A 90 8.75 -0.41 0.15
C SER A 90 7.53 -0.27 1.06
N GLY A 91 7.44 0.86 1.75
CA GLY A 91 6.44 1.08 2.79
C GLY A 91 6.87 0.41 4.09
N ASP A 92 5.90 0.11 4.94
CA ASP A 92 6.16 -0.30 6.32
C ASP A 92 5.15 -1.32 6.81
N ILE A 93 5.61 -2.41 7.40
CA ILE A 93 4.79 -3.46 8.04
C ILE A 93 4.96 -3.35 9.55
N GLY A 94 4.16 -2.48 10.20
CA GLY A 94 4.18 -2.31 11.65
C GLY A 94 5.50 -1.75 12.21
N GLY A 95 6.19 -0.89 11.47
CA GLY A 95 7.45 -0.24 11.84
C GLY A 95 8.71 -0.86 11.21
N SER A 96 8.56 -1.85 10.32
CA SER A 96 9.67 -2.58 9.70
C SER A 96 9.37 -2.95 8.24
N THR A 97 10.38 -3.22 7.43
CA THR A 97 10.22 -3.79 6.07
C THR A 97 10.14 -5.32 6.07
N GLU A 98 10.36 -5.94 7.23
CA GLU A 98 10.27 -7.37 7.42
C GLU A 98 9.63 -7.71 8.77
N VAL A 99 8.80 -8.75 8.77
CA VAL A 99 8.13 -9.27 9.96
C VAL A 99 8.08 -10.79 9.93
N ASN A 100 8.03 -11.39 11.12
CA ASN A 100 7.94 -12.83 11.27
C ASN A 100 6.84 -13.17 12.28
N THR A 101 6.15 -14.29 12.11
CA THR A 101 5.33 -14.82 13.20
C THR A 101 6.20 -15.41 14.29
N GLY A 102 5.87 -15.11 15.56
CA GLY A 102 6.49 -15.75 16.72
C GLY A 102 5.97 -17.17 16.98
N SER A 103 4.91 -17.58 16.28
CA SER A 103 4.23 -18.87 16.42
C SER A 103 3.93 -19.50 15.04
N LYS A 104 3.69 -20.82 15.00
CA LYS A 104 3.15 -21.51 13.83
C LYS A 104 1.65 -21.23 13.72
N VAL A 105 1.21 -20.69 12.60
CA VAL A 105 -0.19 -20.32 12.35
C VAL A 105 -0.59 -20.68 10.92
N THR A 106 -1.87 -20.87 10.67
CA THR A 106 -2.40 -21.07 9.31
C THR A 106 -2.65 -19.74 8.60
N SER A 107 -2.89 -18.67 9.35
CA SER A 107 -3.18 -17.33 8.83
C SER A 107 -2.60 -16.27 9.77
N GLN A 108 -1.86 -15.32 9.22
CA GLN A 108 -1.43 -14.12 9.94
C GLN A 108 -1.78 -12.88 9.12
N THR A 109 -2.32 -11.88 9.81
CA THR A 109 -2.58 -10.56 9.23
C THR A 109 -1.56 -9.56 9.73
N TYR A 110 -1.14 -8.67 8.84
CA TYR A 110 -0.24 -7.56 9.08
C TYR A 110 -0.85 -6.27 8.54
N THR A 111 -0.61 -5.17 9.24
CA THR A 111 -0.92 -3.83 8.74
C THR A 111 0.29 -3.32 7.96
N TRP A 112 0.09 -3.03 6.68
CA TRP A 112 1.08 -2.37 5.84
C TRP A 112 0.69 -0.93 5.59
N THR A 113 1.59 0.00 5.86
CA THR A 113 1.46 1.41 5.50
C THR A 113 2.16 1.63 4.17
N ALA A 114 1.39 2.04 3.17
CA ALA A 114 1.89 2.31 1.83
C ALA A 114 2.95 3.43 1.84
N PRO A 115 4.01 3.33 1.02
CA PRO A 115 4.98 4.41 0.87
C PRO A 115 4.32 5.67 0.29
N SER A 116 5.05 6.78 0.25
CA SER A 116 4.62 7.94 -0.55
C SER A 116 4.35 7.51 -2.00
N CYS A 117 3.32 8.08 -2.61
CA CYS A 117 2.78 7.65 -3.90
C CYS A 117 3.06 8.70 -4.98
N ASP A 118 3.78 8.31 -6.02
CA ASP A 118 3.76 8.95 -7.34
C ASP A 118 3.37 7.92 -8.41
N SER A 119 3.12 8.36 -9.65
CA SER A 119 2.69 7.49 -10.75
C SER A 119 3.70 6.40 -11.14
N SER A 120 4.94 6.45 -10.62
CA SER A 120 5.99 5.44 -10.82
C SER A 120 6.23 4.56 -9.59
N SER A 121 5.54 4.83 -8.48
CA SER A 121 5.75 4.13 -7.22
C SER A 121 5.12 2.75 -7.27
N SER A 122 5.90 1.75 -6.88
CA SER A 122 5.47 0.36 -6.79
C SER A 122 5.91 -0.25 -5.46
N ALA A 123 5.13 -1.18 -4.95
CA ALA A 123 5.47 -2.00 -3.80
C ALA A 123 5.35 -3.48 -4.17
N SER A 124 6.09 -4.35 -3.51
CA SER A 124 5.96 -5.79 -3.71
C SER A 124 6.17 -6.53 -2.40
N PHE A 125 5.53 -7.69 -2.27
CA PHE A 125 5.61 -8.54 -1.08
C PHE A 125 6.10 -9.92 -1.42
N ARG A 126 6.94 -10.45 -0.53
CA ARG A 126 7.43 -11.84 -0.59
C ARG A 126 7.23 -12.49 0.75
N ALA A 127 6.85 -13.76 0.75
CA ALA A 127 6.67 -14.52 1.98
C ALA A 127 7.30 -15.90 1.88
N LEU A 128 7.83 -16.36 3.01
CA LEU A 128 8.27 -17.72 3.23
C LEU A 128 7.45 -18.32 4.36
N CYS A 129 6.91 -19.50 4.13
CA CYS A 129 6.19 -20.27 5.14
C CYS A 129 6.93 -21.59 5.31
N GLY A 130 7.23 -21.99 6.54
CA GLY A 130 7.90 -23.26 6.75
C GLY A 130 7.97 -23.69 8.19
N ALA A 131 8.38 -24.94 8.36
CA ALA A 131 8.55 -25.58 9.65
C ALA A 131 9.49 -26.76 9.47
N GLY A 132 10.19 -27.15 10.54
CA GLY A 132 10.95 -28.39 10.56
C GLY A 132 10.69 -29.21 11.80
N GLY A 133 11.43 -30.30 11.90
CA GLY A 133 11.03 -31.47 12.67
C GLY A 133 10.13 -32.36 11.81
N SER A 134 8.82 -32.41 12.10
CA SER A 134 7.90 -33.35 11.45
C SER A 134 7.38 -32.92 10.07
N ILE A 135 7.49 -31.63 9.71
CA ILE A 135 7.09 -31.10 8.39
C ILE A 135 8.32 -30.91 7.48
N ASP A 136 9.45 -30.47 8.05
CA ASP A 136 10.75 -30.26 7.40
C ASP A 136 10.73 -29.73 5.96
N GLU A 137 9.91 -28.71 5.75
CA GLU A 137 9.64 -28.13 4.44
C GLU A 137 9.53 -26.60 4.53
N MET A 138 9.87 -25.95 3.42
CA MET A 138 9.83 -24.50 3.23
C MET A 138 9.10 -24.20 1.93
N TRP A 139 8.23 -23.19 1.92
CA TRP A 139 7.50 -22.77 0.73
C TRP A 139 7.62 -21.27 0.54
N TYR A 140 7.66 -20.88 -0.73
CA TYR A 140 7.68 -19.50 -1.16
C TYR A 140 6.31 -19.11 -1.70
N ALA A 141 5.78 -17.99 -1.21
CA ALA A 141 4.57 -17.40 -1.77
C ALA A 141 4.89 -16.68 -3.07
N GLU A 142 3.99 -16.77 -4.04
CA GLU A 142 4.07 -15.94 -5.25
C GLU A 142 4.17 -14.46 -4.86
N GLU A 143 5.05 -13.72 -5.55
CA GLU A 143 5.26 -12.31 -5.29
C GLU A 143 4.01 -11.52 -5.63
N VAL A 144 3.54 -10.69 -4.70
CA VAL A 144 2.42 -9.77 -4.93
C VAL A 144 3.00 -8.40 -5.23
N SER A 145 2.87 -7.95 -6.47
CA SER A 145 3.28 -6.60 -6.90
C SER A 145 2.08 -5.66 -6.95
N LEU A 146 2.27 -4.45 -6.45
CA LEU A 146 1.28 -3.38 -6.39
C LEU A 146 1.80 -2.11 -7.03
N SER A 147 0.90 -1.36 -7.67
CA SER A 147 1.17 -0.02 -8.19
C SER A 147 0.45 1.04 -7.37
N CYS A 148 1.02 2.24 -7.35
CA CYS A 148 0.33 3.44 -6.88
C CYS A 148 -0.94 3.67 -7.70
N ALA A 149 -2.03 4.04 -7.02
CA ALA A 149 -3.27 4.41 -7.68
C ALA A 149 -3.04 5.67 -8.54
N ALA A 150 -3.42 5.60 -9.81
CA ALA A 150 -3.32 6.74 -10.70
C ALA A 150 -4.20 7.88 -10.16
N THR A 151 -3.61 9.04 -9.94
CA THR A 151 -4.38 10.24 -9.61
C THR A 151 -5.17 10.63 -10.85
N THR A 152 -6.45 10.27 -10.87
CA THR A 152 -7.32 10.61 -11.99
C THR A 152 -7.78 12.05 -11.82
N THR A 153 -7.02 13.00 -12.37
CA THR A 153 -7.49 14.38 -12.46
C THR A 153 -8.60 14.45 -13.48
N SER A 154 -9.86 14.36 -13.03
CA SER A 154 -11.01 14.56 -13.90
C SER A 154 -11.12 16.03 -14.28
N THR A 155 -10.71 16.37 -15.50
CA THR A 155 -10.93 17.70 -16.07
C THR A 155 -12.29 17.72 -16.75
N SER A 156 -13.32 18.17 -16.04
CA SER A 156 -14.62 18.43 -16.65
C SER A 156 -14.54 19.71 -17.47
N THR A 157 -14.46 19.57 -18.80
CA THR A 157 -14.62 20.69 -19.74
C THR A 157 -16.09 20.75 -20.16
N SER A 158 -16.87 21.66 -19.56
CA SER A 158 -18.18 22.02 -20.11
C SER A 158 -17.97 23.03 -21.23
N SER A 159 -18.29 22.61 -22.46
CA SER A 159 -18.31 23.44 -23.66
C SER A 159 -19.76 23.64 -24.08
N ASP A 160 -20.45 24.57 -23.44
CA ASP A 160 -21.75 25.05 -23.92
C ASP A 160 -21.55 26.29 -24.78
N THR A 161 -21.73 26.13 -26.08
CA THR A 161 -21.81 27.26 -27.02
C THR A 161 -23.28 27.59 -27.20
N ILE A 162 -23.82 28.50 -26.39
CA ILE A 162 -25.21 28.98 -26.53
C ILE A 162 -25.18 30.39 -27.13
N PRO A 163 -25.72 30.62 -28.34
CA PRO A 163 -25.93 31.97 -28.86
C PRO A 163 -27.17 32.57 -28.18
N GLY A 164 -26.96 33.44 -27.21
CA GLY A 164 -28.01 34.16 -26.49
C GLY A 164 -27.74 34.26 -25.00
N THR A 165 -28.33 35.26 -24.35
CA THR A 165 -28.21 35.53 -22.91
C THR A 165 -28.53 34.28 -22.10
N SER A 166 -27.49 33.59 -21.62
CA SER A 166 -27.60 32.29 -20.96
C SER A 166 -27.00 32.35 -19.58
N THR A 167 -27.77 31.89 -18.60
CA THR A 167 -27.31 31.70 -17.23
C THR A 167 -26.66 30.33 -17.15
N VAL A 168 -25.33 30.29 -17.07
CA VAL A 168 -24.58 29.04 -16.81
C VAL A 168 -24.52 28.83 -15.30
N THR A 169 -25.15 27.78 -14.80
CA THR A 169 -25.04 27.35 -13.41
C THR A 169 -24.13 26.13 -13.34
N GLY A 170 -22.92 26.32 -12.81
CA GLY A 170 -21.97 25.24 -12.56
C GLY A 170 -21.69 25.11 -11.06
N THR A 171 -21.73 23.88 -10.55
CA THR A 171 -21.25 23.54 -9.21
C THR A 171 -19.85 22.97 -9.34
N ILE A 172 -18.87 23.60 -8.68
CA ILE A 172 -17.49 23.10 -8.64
C ILE A 172 -17.25 22.52 -7.25
N THR A 173 -16.97 21.22 -7.20
CA THR A 173 -16.57 20.50 -5.98
C THR A 173 -15.16 19.98 -6.20
N GLY A 174 -14.14 20.63 -5.61
CA GLY A 174 -12.76 20.24 -5.84
C GLY A 174 -11.75 20.87 -4.88
N THR A 175 -10.70 20.11 -4.61
CA THR A 175 -9.61 20.45 -3.70
C THR A 175 -8.40 20.99 -4.49
N SER A 176 -7.92 22.17 -4.08
CA SER A 176 -6.63 22.84 -4.34
C SER A 176 -6.08 23.06 -5.75
N THR A 177 -6.67 22.54 -6.84
CA THR A 177 -6.17 22.86 -8.20
C THR A 177 -6.87 24.09 -8.80
N PRO A 178 -6.13 25.03 -9.43
CA PRO A 178 -6.70 26.22 -10.04
C PRO A 178 -7.54 25.83 -11.26
N VAL A 179 -8.87 26.03 -11.18
CA VAL A 179 -9.79 25.84 -12.29
C VAL A 179 -9.74 27.09 -13.18
N THR A 180 -9.32 26.94 -14.44
CA THR A 180 -9.32 28.03 -15.41
C THR A 180 -10.46 27.83 -16.41
N GLY A 181 -11.41 28.76 -16.43
CA GLY A 181 -12.47 28.82 -17.44
C GLY A 181 -12.33 30.10 -18.26
N THR A 182 -12.47 30.00 -19.59
CA THR A 182 -12.55 31.18 -20.47
C THR A 182 -14.00 31.38 -20.89
N ILE A 183 -14.53 32.59 -20.69
CA ILE A 183 -15.90 32.96 -21.06
C ILE A 183 -15.83 34.03 -22.13
N THR A 184 -16.52 33.83 -23.24
CA THR A 184 -16.55 34.77 -24.36
C THR A 184 -17.98 35.28 -24.55
N GLY A 185 -18.23 36.57 -24.31
CA GLY A 185 -19.56 37.21 -24.52
C GLY A 185 -20.02 38.15 -23.39
N THR A 186 -21.27 38.65 -23.51
CA THR A 186 -21.97 39.48 -22.52
C THR A 186 -22.94 38.65 -21.69
N SER A 187 -22.43 37.80 -20.81
CA SER A 187 -23.25 36.94 -19.95
C SER A 187 -22.97 37.20 -18.47
N THR A 188 -24.00 37.09 -17.64
CA THR A 188 -23.85 37.03 -16.18
C THR A 188 -23.51 35.60 -15.80
N VAL A 189 -22.44 35.43 -15.02
CA VAL A 189 -21.92 34.12 -14.63
C VAL A 189 -22.11 33.96 -13.14
N THR A 190 -22.85 32.93 -12.74
CA THR A 190 -23.02 32.58 -11.32
C THR A 190 -22.28 31.27 -11.06
N ALA A 191 -21.15 31.35 -10.37
CA ALA A 191 -20.41 30.18 -9.91
C ALA A 191 -20.71 29.95 -8.43
N THR A 192 -21.12 28.72 -8.08
CA THR A 192 -21.22 28.30 -6.69
C THR A 192 -19.99 27.48 -6.35
N ILE A 193 -19.17 28.00 -5.42
CA ILE A 193 -17.98 27.33 -4.91
C ILE A 193 -18.32 26.78 -3.53
N THR A 194 -18.33 25.46 -3.39
CA THR A 194 -18.49 24.82 -2.07
C THR A 194 -17.11 24.61 -1.46
N VAL A 195 -16.91 25.20 -0.29
CA VAL A 195 -15.64 25.20 0.42
C VAL A 195 -15.70 24.17 1.55
N PRO A 196 -14.77 23.22 1.66
CA PRO A 196 -14.68 22.37 2.84
C PRO A 196 -14.29 23.22 4.07
N GLU A 197 -14.82 22.87 5.25
CA GLU A 197 -14.65 23.62 6.51
C GLU A 197 -13.17 23.87 6.90
N ASN A 198 -12.24 23.10 6.35
CA ASN A 198 -10.81 23.16 6.66
C ASN A 198 -9.96 23.91 5.61
N ALA A 199 -10.56 24.60 4.64
CA ALA A 199 -9.79 25.34 3.63
C ALA A 199 -9.18 26.62 4.22
N ALA A 200 -7.87 26.82 4.03
CA ALA A 200 -7.13 27.99 4.53
C ALA A 200 -7.48 29.32 3.82
N GLY A 201 -8.37 29.29 2.82
CA GLY A 201 -8.81 30.44 2.05
C GLY A 201 -9.10 30.08 0.59
N ILE A 202 -9.87 30.92 -0.09
CA ILE A 202 -10.09 30.84 -1.53
C ILE A 202 -9.70 32.16 -2.16
N ALA A 203 -8.92 32.09 -3.23
CA ALA A 203 -8.71 33.22 -4.12
C ALA A 203 -9.51 32.99 -5.40
N VAL A 204 -10.40 33.92 -5.73
CA VAL A 204 -11.12 33.95 -7.00
C VAL A 204 -10.48 35.03 -7.87
N TYR A 205 -9.96 34.64 -9.03
CA TYR A 205 -9.37 35.56 -9.99
C TYR A 205 -10.29 35.70 -11.21
N ALA A 206 -10.68 36.94 -11.53
CA ALA A 206 -11.46 37.25 -12.72
C ALA A 206 -10.68 38.27 -13.57
N LYS A 207 -10.10 37.82 -14.69
CA LYS A 207 -9.37 38.70 -15.62
C LYS A 207 -10.34 39.31 -16.62
N GLY A 208 -10.40 40.64 -16.68
CA GLY A 208 -11.24 41.37 -17.65
C GLY A 208 -12.71 41.51 -17.27
N ALA A 209 -13.09 41.16 -16.03
CA ALA A 209 -14.44 41.41 -15.53
C ALA A 209 -14.65 42.90 -15.21
N LYS A 210 -15.78 43.48 -15.62
CA LYS A 210 -16.16 44.85 -15.22
C LYS A 210 -16.61 44.93 -13.76
N THR A 211 -17.17 43.85 -13.23
CA THR A 211 -17.71 43.81 -11.87
C THR A 211 -17.66 42.37 -11.37
N LEU A 212 -17.21 42.17 -10.14
CA LEU A 212 -17.19 40.89 -9.45
C LEU A 212 -18.02 41.03 -8.17
N PHE A 213 -19.09 40.23 -8.06
CA PHE A 213 -19.88 40.13 -6.83
C PHE A 213 -19.56 38.81 -6.15
N LEU A 214 -19.09 38.89 -4.91
CA LEU A 214 -18.83 37.73 -4.05
C LEU A 214 -19.87 37.76 -2.93
N TYR A 215 -20.60 36.67 -2.75
CA TYR A 215 -21.52 36.48 -1.64
C TYR A 215 -21.02 35.33 -0.77
N SER A 216 -21.04 35.53 0.54
CA SER A 216 -20.56 34.57 1.53
C SER A 216 -21.60 34.44 2.63
N LEU A 217 -21.92 33.20 3.01
CA LEU A 217 -22.86 32.86 4.09
C LEU A 217 -22.13 32.62 5.42
N GLY A 218 -20.96 33.23 5.65
CA GLY A 218 -20.25 33.08 6.93
C GLY A 218 -18.78 33.46 7.01
N MET A 219 -18.14 33.86 5.91
CA MET A 219 -16.73 34.30 5.87
C MET A 219 -16.57 35.77 5.43
N ALA A 220 -15.55 36.45 5.96
CA ALA A 220 -15.13 37.78 5.51
C ALA A 220 -14.56 37.71 4.09
N ILE A 221 -15.05 38.57 3.20
CA ILE A 221 -14.60 38.67 1.81
C ILE A 221 -13.65 39.86 1.70
N TYR A 222 -12.44 39.62 1.22
CA TYR A 222 -11.50 40.69 0.85
C TYR A 222 -11.41 40.78 -0.68
N SER A 223 -11.82 41.91 -1.23
CA SER A 223 -11.82 42.18 -2.67
C SER A 223 -10.69 43.15 -3.01
N TRP A 224 -9.79 42.73 -3.90
CA TRP A 224 -8.79 43.60 -4.52
C TRP A 224 -9.06 43.61 -6.03
N LEU A 225 -9.48 44.76 -6.58
CA LEU A 225 -9.56 44.98 -8.02
C LEU A 225 -8.18 45.44 -8.49
N PHE A 226 -7.59 44.69 -9.43
CA PHE A 226 -6.35 45.06 -10.12
C PHE A 226 -6.64 45.35 -11.59
#